data_AF-A0A7J8DH52-F1
#
_entry.id   AF-A0A7J8DH52-F1
#
_cell.length_a   1.000
_cell.length_b   1.000
_cell.length_c   1.000
_cell.angle_alpha   90.00
_cell.angle_beta   90.00
_cell.angle_gamma   90.00
#
_symmetry.space_group_name_H-M   'P 1'
#
loop_
_entity.id
_entity.type
_entity.pdbx_description
1 polymer ?
#
loop_
_entity_poly.entity_id
_entity_poly.type
_entity_poly.pdbx_seq_one_letter_code
_entity_poly.pdbx_strand_id
1 'polypeptide(L)'
;MFTFRKGPGDKFAAGCTTPKQSTRHERNCERSSAHRSVSLDGLPSEILLKILSYLDAMTLLCAGCVNRRFYHLANDNFIWIRIYSTAFSPKRSNWKVSSVEKTAEPMNLLSVEDKEAGYWKKEYITKQIASVKAALAQVLKPVDPYTGLPAKTKEALRVSGLGWVIILREKGGKEHIMEHVDLSINDSSVTVVWYGKNWPRLATLSALDLCGVTPVFMGRSKTTTKNGMCQCCAGHARPR
;
A
#
# COMPACT_ATOMS: atom_id res chain seq x y z
N MET A 1 -26.54 -48.65 47.21
CA MET A 1 -26.37 -49.69 48.25
C MET A 1 -24.90 -49.62 48.67
N PHE A 2 -24.64 -49.30 49.96
CA PHE A 2 -23.34 -49.01 50.61
C PHE A 2 -22.60 -47.76 50.08
N THR A 3 -22.45 -46.58 50.72
CA THR A 3 -22.30 -46.14 52.12
C THR A 3 -21.04 -46.72 52.81
N PHE A 4 -20.14 -46.03 53.53
CA PHE A 4 -20.21 -44.89 54.46
C PHE A 4 -18.77 -44.32 54.75
N ARG A 5 -18.62 -42.98 54.89
CA ARG A 5 -17.91 -42.18 55.94
C ARG A 5 -16.41 -42.42 56.31
N LYS A 6 -15.64 -41.51 56.96
CA LYS A 6 -15.66 -40.07 57.33
C LYS A 6 -14.44 -39.77 58.24
N GLY A 7 -13.68 -38.70 57.95
CA GLY A 7 -13.00 -37.76 58.89
C GLY A 7 -11.86 -38.25 59.83
N PRO A 8 -11.39 -37.39 60.77
CA PRO A 8 -10.64 -36.11 60.54
C PRO A 8 -9.53 -35.80 61.60
N GLY A 9 -8.84 -34.66 61.46
CA GLY A 9 -8.14 -33.91 62.53
C GLY A 9 -6.59 -33.91 62.43
N ASP A 10 -5.81 -32.96 62.96
CA ASP A 10 -6.03 -31.64 63.58
C ASP A 10 -4.63 -31.02 63.86
N LYS A 11 -4.51 -29.69 63.81
CA LYS A 11 -3.63 -28.79 64.62
C LYS A 11 -2.11 -28.56 64.36
N PHE A 12 -1.84 -27.27 64.05
CA PHE A 12 -0.82 -26.30 64.53
C PHE A 12 0.46 -26.75 65.27
N ALA A 13 1.61 -26.17 64.88
CA ALA A 13 2.56 -25.50 65.80
C ALA A 13 3.59 -24.63 65.06
N ALA A 14 3.96 -23.53 65.72
CA ALA A 14 4.82 -22.44 65.27
C ALA A 14 6.32 -22.73 65.44
N GLY A 15 7.18 -21.92 64.81
CA GLY A 15 8.61 -21.86 65.10
C GLY A 15 9.40 -20.95 64.17
N CYS A 16 9.55 -19.67 64.53
CA CYS A 16 10.49 -18.73 63.91
C CYS A 16 11.93 -19.10 64.25
N THR A 17 12.87 -18.94 63.30
CA THR A 17 14.25 -18.45 63.54
C THR A 17 15.01 -18.29 62.20
N THR A 18 15.22 -17.04 61.78
CA THR A 18 16.47 -16.62 61.11
C THR A 18 17.50 -16.26 62.21
N PRO A 19 18.82 -16.08 61.98
CA PRO A 19 19.48 -15.73 60.71
C PRO A 19 20.84 -16.43 60.45
N LYS A 20 21.38 -16.32 59.23
CA LYS A 20 22.82 -16.11 59.02
C LYS A 20 23.11 -15.62 57.61
N GLN A 21 23.80 -14.49 57.56
CA GLN A 21 24.31 -13.82 56.38
C GLN A 21 25.37 -14.68 55.69
N SER A 22 25.40 -14.63 54.36
CA SER A 22 26.59 -14.95 53.56
C SER A 22 26.61 -14.05 52.33
N THR A 23 27.37 -12.97 52.48
CA THR A 23 28.29 -12.36 51.51
C THR A 23 28.10 -12.64 50.01
N ARG A 24 27.82 -11.54 49.30
CA ARG A 24 28.33 -11.14 47.98
C ARG A 24 28.75 -12.28 47.04
N HIS A 25 27.91 -12.52 46.04
CA HIS A 25 28.43 -12.75 44.70
C HIS A 25 27.77 -11.75 43.75
N GLU A 26 28.63 -10.90 43.16
CA GLU A 26 28.30 -9.91 42.16
C GLU A 26 27.52 -10.56 41.02
N ARG A 27 26.20 -10.37 41.03
CA ARG A 27 25.43 -10.53 39.81
C ARG A 27 25.58 -9.21 39.07
N ASN A 28 26.62 -9.14 38.24
CA ASN A 28 26.76 -8.13 37.20
C ASN A 28 25.43 -8.08 36.43
N CYS A 29 24.61 -7.09 36.76
CA CYS A 29 23.53 -6.65 35.92
C CYS A 29 24.19 -5.97 34.71
N GLU A 30 24.65 -6.78 33.76
CA GLU A 30 24.73 -6.33 32.37
C GLU A 30 23.30 -6.05 31.93
N ARG A 31 22.82 -4.87 32.32
CA ARG A 31 21.67 -4.22 31.72
C ARG A 31 22.12 -3.90 30.31
N SER A 32 22.04 -4.91 29.44
CA SER A 32 22.03 -4.73 28.00
C SER A 32 21.02 -3.62 27.77
N SER A 33 21.53 -2.45 27.40
CA SER A 33 20.71 -1.31 27.04
C SER A 33 20.00 -1.73 25.76
N ALA A 34 18.87 -2.42 25.92
CA ALA A 34 17.92 -2.60 24.86
C ALA A 34 17.58 -1.19 24.41
N HIS A 35 18.14 -0.78 23.26
CA HIS A 35 17.60 0.33 22.50
C HIS A 35 16.10 0.10 22.47
N ARG A 36 15.33 0.94 23.17
CA ARG A 36 13.88 0.88 23.15
C ARG A 36 13.48 1.21 21.72
N SER A 37 13.40 0.19 20.88
CA SER A 37 12.83 0.31 19.55
C SER A 37 11.38 0.69 19.76
N VAL A 38 11.04 1.95 19.48
CA VAL A 38 9.66 2.40 19.45
C VAL A 38 9.01 1.71 18.26
N SER A 39 8.11 0.77 18.52
CA SER A 39 7.32 0.15 17.47
C SER A 39 6.23 1.12 17.01
N LEU A 40 6.04 1.27 15.69
CA LEU A 40 4.92 2.04 15.14
C LEU A 40 3.57 1.53 15.63
N ASP A 41 3.46 0.23 15.92
CA ASP A 41 2.23 -0.37 16.43
C ASP A 41 1.83 0.15 17.82
N GLY A 42 2.80 0.64 18.60
CA GLY A 42 2.59 1.22 19.93
C GLY A 42 2.24 2.70 19.92
N LEU A 43 2.30 3.38 18.77
CA LEU A 43 1.95 4.81 18.68
C LEU A 43 0.43 5.01 18.75
N PRO A 44 -0.04 6.13 19.32
CA PRO A 44 -1.45 6.50 19.27
C PRO A 44 -1.88 6.88 17.86
N SER A 45 -3.17 6.72 17.55
CA SER A 45 -3.69 6.82 16.18
C SER A 45 -3.54 8.23 15.59
N GLU A 46 -3.56 9.26 16.43
CA GLU A 46 -3.38 10.67 16.07
C GLU A 46 -1.99 10.91 15.49
N ILE A 47 -0.96 10.30 16.08
CA ILE A 47 0.42 10.40 15.62
C ILE A 47 0.59 9.64 14.30
N LEU A 48 -0.01 8.45 14.19
CA LEU A 48 0.00 7.69 12.95
C LEU A 48 -0.71 8.44 11.82
N LEU A 49 -1.88 9.01 12.08
CA LEU A 49 -2.60 9.85 11.12
C LEU A 49 -1.75 11.05 10.70
N LYS A 50 -1.05 11.68 11.64
CA LYS A 50 -0.13 12.78 11.33
C LYS A 50 1.01 12.31 10.42
N ILE A 51 1.61 11.16 10.67
CA ILE A 51 2.65 10.57 9.80
C ILE A 51 2.08 10.27 8.41
N LEU A 52 0.94 9.56 8.34
CA LEU A 52 0.26 9.22 7.08
C LEU A 52 -0.18 10.46 6.30
N SER A 53 -0.46 11.57 6.99
CA SER A 53 -0.86 12.84 6.37
C SER A 53 0.23 13.44 5.47
N TYR A 54 1.51 13.08 5.66
CA TYR A 54 2.63 13.53 4.84
C TYR A 54 2.89 12.65 3.61
N LEU A 55 2.24 11.49 3.52
CA LEU A 55 2.42 10.56 2.41
C LEU A 55 1.68 11.05 1.16
N ASP A 56 2.24 10.75 -0.01
CA ASP A 56 1.54 10.92 -1.28
C ASP A 56 0.48 9.82 -1.45
N ALA A 57 -0.41 10.00 -2.42
CA ALA A 57 -1.53 9.08 -2.66
C ALA A 57 -1.08 7.62 -2.86
N MET A 58 0.04 7.39 -3.57
CA MET A 58 0.51 6.04 -3.87
C MET A 58 1.09 5.39 -2.60
N THR A 59 1.96 6.09 -1.88
CA THR A 59 2.55 5.56 -0.65
C THR A 59 1.52 5.38 0.47
N LEU A 60 0.49 6.22 0.53
CA LEU A 60 -0.62 6.06 1.46
C LEU A 60 -1.43 4.78 1.20
N LEU A 61 -1.65 4.43 -0.07
CA LEU A 61 -2.33 3.19 -0.42
C LEU A 61 -1.49 1.96 -0.11
N CYS A 62 -0.19 2.02 -0.40
CA CYS A 62 0.75 0.97 -0.01
C CYS A 62 0.79 0.80 1.52
N ALA A 63 0.76 1.90 2.29
CA ALA A 63 0.70 1.85 3.74
C ALA A 63 -0.56 1.12 4.23
N GLY A 64 -1.70 1.33 3.56
CA GLY A 64 -2.94 0.62 3.84
C GLY A 64 -2.88 -0.91 3.64
N CYS A 65 -1.90 -1.41 2.88
CA CYS A 65 -1.67 -2.85 2.70
C CYS A 65 -0.82 -3.50 3.79
N VAL A 66 -0.21 -2.71 4.70
CA VAL A 66 0.75 -3.22 5.69
C VAL A 66 0.05 -4.00 6.81
N ASN A 67 -0.99 -3.41 7.42
CA ASN A 67 -1.79 -4.09 8.44
C ASN A 67 -3.19 -3.48 8.55
N ARG A 68 -4.08 -4.14 9.30
CA ARG A 68 -5.49 -3.72 9.46
C ARG A 68 -5.63 -2.30 10.06
N ARG A 69 -4.75 -1.93 11.00
CA ARG A 69 -4.78 -0.59 11.61
C ARG A 69 -4.45 0.48 10.57
N PHE A 70 -3.37 0.29 9.82
CA PHE A 70 -2.99 1.18 8.73
C PHE A 70 -4.04 1.22 7.62
N TYR A 71 -4.70 0.10 7.31
CA TYR A 71 -5.81 0.09 6.35
C TYR A 71 -6.92 1.08 6.74
N HIS A 72 -7.35 1.05 8.01
CA HIS A 72 -8.39 1.97 8.48
C HIS A 72 -7.91 3.43 8.50
N LEU A 73 -6.71 3.69 9.02
CA LEU A 73 -6.16 5.06 9.09
C LEU A 73 -5.84 5.64 7.71
N ALA A 74 -5.39 4.81 6.76
CA ALA A 74 -5.12 5.23 5.39
C ALA A 74 -6.40 5.51 4.58
N ASN A 75 -7.58 5.14 5.08
CA ASN A 75 -8.87 5.48 4.48
C ASN A 75 -9.48 6.76 5.10
N ASP A 76 -8.73 7.49 5.92
CA ASP A 76 -9.18 8.73 6.54
C ASP A 76 -9.56 9.80 5.50
N ASN A 77 -10.79 10.33 5.62
CA ASN A 77 -11.35 11.26 4.65
C ASN A 77 -10.62 12.62 4.66
N PHE A 78 -10.07 13.07 5.79
CA PHE A 78 -9.35 14.34 5.87
C PHE A 78 -8.01 14.29 5.13
N ILE A 79 -7.31 13.15 5.16
CA ILE A 79 -6.10 12.96 4.36
C ILE A 79 -6.46 12.99 2.87
N TRP A 80 -7.48 12.24 2.45
CA TRP A 80 -7.85 12.13 1.04
C TRP A 80 -8.45 13.40 0.45
N ILE A 81 -9.25 14.18 1.19
CA ILE A 81 -9.75 15.47 0.68
C ILE A 81 -8.62 16.47 0.47
N ARG A 82 -7.57 16.43 1.32
CA ARG A 82 -6.36 17.25 1.12
C ARG A 82 -5.60 16.82 -0.12
N ILE A 83 -5.39 15.51 -0.32
CA ILE A 83 -4.75 14.97 -1.53
C ILE A 83 -5.57 15.33 -2.78
N TYR A 84 -6.90 15.18 -2.71
CA TYR A 84 -7.79 15.52 -3.80
C TYR A 84 -7.72 17.01 -4.15
N SER A 85 -7.83 17.87 -3.14
CA SER A 85 -7.78 19.33 -3.32
C SER A 85 -6.44 19.80 -3.86
N THR A 86 -5.33 19.18 -3.46
CA THR A 86 -3.98 19.54 -3.97
C THR A 86 -3.77 19.05 -5.40
N ALA A 87 -4.20 17.84 -5.74
CA ALA A 87 -4.03 17.27 -7.08
C ALA A 87 -4.97 17.88 -8.13
N PHE A 88 -6.18 18.26 -7.71
CA PHE A 88 -7.22 18.78 -8.60
C PHE A 88 -7.63 20.21 -8.28
N SER A 89 -6.77 20.96 -7.59
CA SER A 89 -7.03 22.37 -7.31
C SER A 89 -7.46 23.05 -8.60
N PRO A 90 -8.59 23.77 -8.63
CA PRO A 90 -8.85 24.64 -9.76
C PRO A 90 -7.64 25.57 -9.83
N LYS A 91 -6.85 25.46 -10.90
CA LYS A 91 -5.89 26.51 -11.23
C LYS A 91 -6.71 27.79 -11.21
N ARG A 92 -6.38 28.74 -10.32
CA ARG A 92 -6.94 30.09 -10.38
C ARG A 92 -6.64 30.60 -11.80
N SER A 93 -7.58 30.45 -12.70
CA SER A 93 -7.53 31.07 -14.01
C SER A 93 -7.75 32.54 -13.73
N ASN A 94 -6.66 33.30 -13.60
CA ASN A 94 -6.56 34.76 -13.65
C ASN A 94 -7.91 35.49 -13.56
N TRP A 95 -8.63 35.36 -12.44
CA TRP A 95 -9.86 36.09 -12.25
C TRP A 95 -9.43 37.49 -11.90
N LYS A 96 -9.60 38.38 -12.88
CA LYS A 96 -9.45 39.82 -12.73
C LYS A 96 -10.17 40.22 -11.45
N VAL A 97 -9.41 40.75 -10.49
CA VAL A 97 -9.94 41.26 -9.22
C VAL A 97 -10.97 42.33 -9.54
N SER A 98 -12.24 42.04 -9.30
CA SER A 98 -13.21 43.06 -8.90
C SER A 98 -13.72 42.67 -7.51
N SER A 99 -13.70 43.68 -6.67
CA SER A 99 -13.81 43.69 -5.22
C SER A 99 -15.11 43.11 -4.65
N VAL A 100 -15.00 42.71 -3.38
CA VAL A 100 -16.06 42.46 -2.39
C VAL A 100 -16.78 41.12 -2.57
N GLU A 101 -16.15 40.05 -2.09
CA GLU A 101 -16.77 39.24 -1.03
C GLU A 101 -15.69 38.46 -0.27
N LYS A 102 -15.25 39.04 0.84
CA LYS A 102 -14.61 38.33 1.94
C LYS A 102 -15.68 37.40 2.51
N THR A 103 -15.65 36.12 2.15
CA THR A 103 -16.04 34.93 2.94
C THR A 103 -16.30 33.78 1.97
N ALA A 104 -15.26 33.03 1.60
CA ALA A 104 -15.41 31.76 0.89
C ALA A 104 -14.84 30.64 1.78
N GLU A 105 -15.74 30.16 2.64
CA GLU A 105 -15.92 28.76 3.04
C GLU A 105 -14.77 27.95 3.69
N PRO A 106 -14.90 27.66 4.99
CA PRO A 106 -14.54 26.37 5.59
C PRO A 106 -15.62 25.28 5.35
N MET A 107 -16.54 25.47 4.40
CA MET A 107 -17.77 24.67 4.24
C MET A 107 -17.53 23.25 3.70
N ASN A 108 -16.41 23.02 3.02
CA ASN A 108 -16.01 21.68 2.60
C ASN A 108 -15.46 20.80 3.73
N LEU A 109 -15.11 21.36 4.90
CA LEU A 109 -14.63 20.55 6.03
C LEU A 109 -15.79 19.95 6.83
N LEU A 110 -16.93 20.66 6.89
CA LEU A 110 -18.12 20.24 7.64
C LEU A 110 -18.92 19.13 6.94
N SER A 111 -18.84 19.00 5.60
CA SER A 111 -19.50 17.89 4.88
C SER A 111 -18.67 16.60 4.84
N VAL A 112 -17.40 16.66 5.25
CA VAL A 112 -16.46 15.52 5.23
C VAL A 112 -16.78 14.49 6.32
N GLU A 113 -17.31 14.96 7.46
CA GLU A 113 -17.64 14.11 8.61
C GLU A 113 -18.88 13.22 8.36
N ASP A 114 -19.77 13.63 7.46
CA ASP A 114 -20.99 12.87 7.11
C ASP A 114 -20.75 11.78 6.05
N LYS A 115 -19.55 11.71 5.47
CA LYS A 115 -19.22 10.73 4.43
C LYS A 115 -18.59 9.47 5.01
N GLU A 116 -18.95 8.32 4.44
CA GLU A 116 -18.34 7.03 4.78
C GLU A 116 -16.80 7.07 4.70
N ALA A 117 -16.12 6.31 5.56
CA ALA A 117 -14.67 6.22 5.54
C ALA A 117 -14.18 5.72 4.17
N GLY A 118 -13.21 6.42 3.59
CA GLY A 118 -12.66 6.11 2.27
C GLY A 118 -13.49 6.63 1.08
N TYR A 119 -14.54 7.43 1.32
CA TYR A 119 -15.30 8.09 0.25
C TYR A 119 -14.38 8.91 -0.67
N TRP A 120 -13.58 9.82 -0.09
CA TRP A 120 -12.70 10.69 -0.86
C TRP A 120 -11.57 9.94 -1.57
N LYS A 121 -11.16 8.76 -1.04
CA LYS A 121 -10.25 7.84 -1.72
C LYS A 121 -10.86 7.28 -3.00
N LYS A 122 -12.11 6.79 -2.92
CA LYS A 122 -12.85 6.28 -4.10
C LYS A 122 -13.04 7.37 -5.14
N GLU A 123 -13.42 8.58 -4.70
CA GLU A 123 -13.62 9.73 -5.59
C GLU A 123 -12.31 10.13 -6.29
N TYR A 124 -11.21 10.19 -5.53
CA TYR A 124 -9.88 10.47 -6.08
C TYR A 124 -9.45 9.46 -7.14
N ILE A 125 -9.56 8.16 -6.84
CA ILE A 125 -9.25 7.07 -7.79
C ILE A 125 -10.10 7.19 -9.06
N THR A 126 -11.42 7.36 -8.88
CA THR A 126 -12.36 7.45 -9.99
C THR A 126 -12.03 8.63 -10.90
N LYS A 127 -11.74 9.80 -10.32
CA LYS A 127 -11.36 11.00 -11.07
C LYS A 127 -10.02 10.84 -11.79
N GLN A 128 -9.03 10.20 -11.18
CA GLN A 128 -7.76 9.88 -11.84
C GLN A 128 -7.97 8.99 -13.06
N ILE A 129 -8.73 7.89 -12.91
CA ILE A 129 -9.06 6.98 -14.02
C ILE A 129 -9.81 7.73 -15.14
N ALA A 130 -10.80 8.56 -14.78
CA ALA A 130 -11.55 9.36 -15.75
C ALA A 130 -10.65 10.36 -16.51
N SER A 131 -9.73 11.03 -15.81
CA SER A 131 -8.78 11.96 -16.41
C SER A 131 -7.84 11.27 -17.40
N VAL A 132 -7.31 10.09 -17.05
CA VAL A 132 -6.44 9.31 -17.94
C VAL A 132 -7.22 8.84 -19.17
N LYS A 133 -8.44 8.32 -18.99
CA LYS A 133 -9.31 7.92 -20.11
C LYS A 133 -9.61 9.09 -21.05
N ALA A 134 -9.91 10.27 -20.50
CA ALA A 134 -10.19 11.46 -21.30
C ALA A 134 -8.95 11.91 -22.09
N ALA A 135 -7.76 11.92 -21.47
CA ALA A 135 -6.51 12.24 -22.14
C ALA A 135 -6.20 11.23 -23.26
N LEU A 136 -6.37 9.94 -22.98
CA LEU A 136 -6.16 8.86 -23.94
C LEU A 136 -7.08 9.00 -25.15
N ALA A 137 -8.36 9.32 -24.92
CA ALA A 137 -9.31 9.55 -26.00
C ALA A 137 -8.87 10.69 -26.94
N GLN A 138 -8.25 11.75 -26.42
CA GLN A 138 -7.72 12.84 -27.27
C GLN A 138 -6.46 12.41 -28.03
N VAL A 139 -5.57 11.66 -27.40
CA VAL A 139 -4.32 11.20 -28.03
C VAL A 139 -4.58 10.15 -29.12
N LEU A 140 -5.60 9.30 -28.96
CA LEU A 140 -5.95 8.25 -29.92
C LEU A 140 -6.84 8.70 -31.09
N LYS A 141 -7.42 9.92 -31.03
CA LYS A 141 -8.24 10.49 -32.12
C LYS A 141 -7.55 10.53 -33.50
N PRO A 142 -6.30 11.01 -33.63
CA PRO A 142 -5.65 11.04 -34.93
C PRO A 142 -5.30 9.63 -35.41
N VAL A 143 -5.79 9.27 -36.58
CA VAL A 143 -5.54 7.99 -37.26
C VAL A 143 -4.64 8.24 -38.45
N ASP A 144 -3.62 7.39 -38.60
CA ASP A 144 -2.71 7.43 -39.72
C ASP A 144 -3.41 6.92 -41.01
N PRO A 145 -3.45 7.70 -42.11
CA PRO A 145 -4.19 7.32 -43.31
C PRO A 145 -3.65 6.07 -44.04
N TYR A 146 -2.38 5.73 -43.83
CA TYR A 146 -1.71 4.64 -44.55
C TYR A 146 -1.78 3.31 -43.78
N THR A 147 -1.82 3.36 -42.45
CA THR A 147 -1.84 2.17 -41.58
C THR A 147 -3.21 1.92 -40.95
N GLY A 148 -4.09 2.93 -40.88
CA GLY A 148 -5.38 2.85 -40.19
C GLY A 148 -5.26 2.76 -38.66
N LEU A 149 -4.05 2.91 -38.11
CA LEU A 149 -3.77 2.83 -36.67
C LEU A 149 -3.70 4.23 -36.04
N PRO A 150 -3.85 4.36 -34.71
CA PRO A 150 -3.64 5.62 -34.03
C PRO A 150 -2.23 6.16 -34.27
N ALA A 151 -2.13 7.38 -34.82
CA ALA A 151 -0.86 8.00 -35.21
C ALA A 151 0.05 8.30 -34.01
N LYS A 152 -0.51 8.29 -32.78
CA LYS A 152 0.17 8.67 -31.54
C LYS A 152 0.25 7.52 -30.53
N THR A 153 0.38 6.28 -31.00
CA THR A 153 0.43 5.08 -30.13
C THR A 153 1.50 5.19 -29.04
N LYS A 154 2.69 5.71 -29.35
CA LYS A 154 3.75 5.92 -28.33
C LYS A 154 3.37 6.93 -27.25
N GLU A 155 2.70 8.02 -27.61
CA GLU A 155 2.21 9.01 -26.65
C GLU A 155 1.07 8.42 -25.80
N ALA A 156 0.17 7.66 -26.43
CA ALA A 156 -0.95 6.99 -25.76
C ALA A 156 -0.47 6.03 -24.67
N LEU A 157 0.57 5.24 -24.95
CA LEU A 157 1.19 4.33 -23.99
C LEU A 157 1.88 5.08 -22.85
N ARG A 158 2.53 6.21 -23.16
CA ARG A 158 3.14 7.08 -22.14
C ARG A 158 2.10 7.74 -21.23
N VAL A 159 0.93 8.11 -21.75
CA VAL A 159 -0.18 8.75 -21.02
C VAL A 159 -1.00 7.73 -20.23
N SER A 160 -1.16 6.50 -20.73
CA SER A 160 -1.81 5.43 -19.97
C SER A 160 -0.92 4.87 -18.87
N GLY A 161 0.41 4.92 -19.06
CA GLY A 161 1.35 4.23 -18.16
C GLY A 161 1.19 2.71 -18.24
N LEU A 162 0.63 2.20 -19.33
CA LEU A 162 0.39 0.78 -19.54
C LEU A 162 1.71 0.02 -19.47
N GLY A 163 1.79 -0.94 -18.55
CA GLY A 163 2.82 -1.94 -18.48
C GLY A 163 2.29 -3.31 -18.86
N TRP A 164 3.19 -4.29 -18.93
CA TRP A 164 2.85 -5.68 -19.18
C TRP A 164 3.48 -6.59 -18.14
N VAL A 165 2.74 -7.61 -17.75
CA VAL A 165 3.21 -8.70 -16.88
C VAL A 165 2.84 -10.02 -17.50
N ILE A 166 3.69 -11.02 -17.30
CA ILE A 166 3.36 -12.42 -17.58
C ILE A 166 2.97 -13.09 -16.28
N ILE A 167 1.85 -13.80 -16.27
CA ILE A 167 1.45 -14.68 -15.18
C ILE A 167 1.64 -16.12 -15.64
N LEU A 168 2.54 -16.84 -14.99
CA LEU A 168 2.78 -18.26 -15.24
C LEU A 168 2.15 -19.09 -14.13
N ARG A 169 1.31 -20.05 -14.50
CA ARG A 169 0.64 -20.94 -13.55
C ARG A 169 1.21 -22.34 -13.66
N GLU A 170 1.60 -22.91 -12.52
CA GLU A 170 2.04 -24.29 -12.43
C GLU A 170 0.85 -25.26 -12.32
N LYS A 171 1.05 -26.51 -12.71
CA LYS A 171 0.08 -27.60 -12.53
C LYS A 171 -0.33 -27.79 -11.06
N GLY A 172 0.55 -27.41 -10.12
CA GLY A 172 0.27 -27.41 -8.68
C GLY A 172 -0.50 -26.19 -8.17
N GLY A 173 -0.98 -25.31 -9.05
CA GLY A 173 -1.76 -24.10 -8.69
C GLY A 173 -0.92 -22.91 -8.22
N LYS A 174 0.41 -23.03 -8.21
CA LYS A 174 1.32 -21.92 -7.87
C LYS A 174 1.40 -20.93 -9.03
N GLU A 175 1.19 -19.65 -8.74
CA GLU A 175 1.30 -18.56 -9.73
C GLU A 175 2.60 -17.77 -9.55
N HIS A 176 3.20 -17.37 -10.67
CA HIS A 176 4.37 -16.50 -10.72
C HIS A 176 4.09 -15.30 -11.60
N ILE A 177 4.33 -14.11 -11.08
CA ILE A 177 4.14 -12.85 -11.82
C ILE A 177 5.52 -12.33 -12.21
N MET A 178 5.74 -12.16 -13.52
CA MET A 178 6.97 -11.61 -14.08
C MET A 178 6.69 -10.24 -14.71
N GLU A 179 7.30 -9.21 -14.13
CA GLU A 179 7.37 -7.89 -14.74
C GLU A 179 8.30 -7.91 -15.95
N HIS A 180 7.97 -7.14 -16.98
CA HIS A 180 8.84 -6.96 -18.14
C HIS A 180 10.12 -6.23 -17.75
N VAL A 181 11.22 -6.56 -18.44
CA VAL A 181 12.53 -5.95 -18.18
C VAL A 181 12.83 -4.86 -19.18
N ASP A 182 12.36 -5.02 -20.42
CA ASP A 182 12.53 -4.01 -21.47
C ASP A 182 11.27 -3.88 -22.32
N LEU A 183 11.11 -2.70 -22.93
CA LEU A 183 9.96 -2.31 -23.71
C LEU A 183 10.41 -1.38 -24.84
N SER A 184 10.22 -1.81 -26.09
CA SER A 184 10.40 -0.96 -27.26
C SER A 184 9.06 -0.71 -27.96
N ILE A 185 8.76 0.56 -28.20
CA ILE A 185 7.54 1.00 -28.87
C ILE A 185 7.91 1.54 -30.24
N ASN A 186 7.36 0.89 -31.27
CA ASN A 186 7.45 1.29 -32.67
C ASN A 186 6.12 1.92 -33.11
N ASP A 187 6.07 2.46 -34.33
CA ASP A 187 4.89 3.16 -34.84
C ASP A 187 3.67 2.25 -35.01
N SER A 188 3.90 0.97 -35.34
CA SER A 188 2.84 -0.03 -35.58
C SER A 188 2.90 -1.24 -34.63
N SER A 189 3.85 -1.29 -33.70
CA SER A 189 4.03 -2.46 -32.83
C SER A 189 4.65 -2.09 -31.48
N VAL A 190 4.39 -2.95 -30.50
CA VAL A 190 5.03 -2.89 -29.18
C VAL A 190 5.73 -4.21 -28.96
N THR A 191 7.02 -4.15 -28.64
CA THR A 191 7.81 -5.33 -28.28
C THR A 191 8.15 -5.25 -26.80
N VAL A 192 7.78 -6.30 -26.07
CA VAL A 192 8.00 -6.42 -24.64
C VAL A 192 8.94 -7.59 -24.40
N VAL A 193 9.95 -7.40 -23.55
CA VAL A 193 11.00 -8.39 -23.32
C VAL A 193 11.06 -8.75 -21.83
N TRP A 194 11.10 -10.05 -21.56
CA TRP A 194 11.33 -10.61 -20.24
C TRP A 194 12.58 -11.49 -20.27
N TYR A 195 13.47 -11.31 -19.31
CA TYR A 195 14.61 -12.17 -19.10
C TYR A 195 14.98 -12.20 -17.61
N GLY A 196 15.58 -13.29 -17.15
CA GLY A 196 15.96 -13.43 -15.74
C GLY A 196 16.28 -14.87 -15.36
N LYS A 197 16.72 -15.07 -14.12
CA LYS A 197 17.05 -16.41 -13.58
C LYS A 197 15.90 -17.06 -12.80
N ASN A 198 14.85 -16.28 -12.48
CA ASN A 198 13.78 -16.70 -11.58
C ASN A 198 12.57 -17.30 -12.32
N TRP A 199 12.80 -17.87 -13.52
CA TRP A 199 11.71 -18.46 -14.30
C TRP A 199 11.32 -19.82 -13.73
N PRO A 200 10.02 -20.11 -13.59
CA PRO A 200 9.57 -21.46 -13.29
C PRO A 200 9.92 -22.40 -14.46
N ARG A 201 10.04 -23.69 -14.16
CA ARG A 201 10.36 -24.70 -15.19
C ARG A 201 9.19 -24.80 -16.17
N LEU A 202 9.43 -24.63 -17.46
CA LEU A 202 8.36 -24.67 -18.47
C LEU A 202 7.53 -25.95 -18.43
N ALA A 203 8.15 -27.10 -18.12
CA ALA A 203 7.47 -28.39 -18.01
C ALA A 203 6.45 -28.47 -16.85
N THR A 204 6.60 -27.62 -15.82
CA THR A 204 5.67 -27.58 -14.67
C THR A 204 4.50 -26.64 -14.91
N LEU A 205 4.51 -25.87 -16.00
CA LEU A 205 3.49 -24.89 -16.31
C LEU A 205 2.25 -25.54 -16.93
N SER A 206 1.10 -24.98 -16.62
CA SER A 206 -0.20 -25.30 -17.21
C SER A 206 -0.77 -24.16 -18.05
N ALA A 207 -0.46 -22.91 -17.68
CA ALA A 207 -0.94 -21.72 -18.39
C ALA A 207 0.08 -20.58 -18.36
N LEU A 208 0.01 -19.76 -19.40
CA LEU A 208 0.73 -18.48 -19.55
C LEU A 208 -0.28 -17.42 -19.94
N ASP A 209 -0.41 -16.38 -19.13
CA ASP A 209 -1.26 -15.23 -19.41
C ASP A 209 -0.42 -13.97 -19.56
N LEU A 210 -0.66 -13.22 -20.65
CA LEU A 210 -0.08 -11.90 -20.85
C LEU A 210 -1.12 -10.85 -20.48
N CYS A 211 -0.81 -10.03 -19.47
CA CYS A 211 -1.73 -9.03 -18.96
C CYS A 211 -1.18 -7.61 -19.17
N GLY A 212 -2.04 -6.72 -19.68
CA GLY A 212 -1.81 -5.28 -19.65
C GLY A 212 -2.19 -4.72 -18.27
N VAL A 213 -1.29 -3.97 -17.66
CA VAL A 213 -1.46 -3.41 -16.31
C VAL A 213 -1.38 -1.89 -16.38
N THR A 214 -2.46 -1.23 -15.98
CA THR A 214 -2.51 0.23 -15.89
C THR A 214 -2.39 0.64 -14.42
N PRO A 215 -1.37 1.42 -14.03
CA PRO A 215 -1.24 1.86 -12.65
C PRO A 215 -2.36 2.86 -12.31
N VAL A 216 -2.98 2.69 -11.13
CA VAL A 216 -4.05 3.58 -10.67
C VAL A 216 -3.53 5.00 -10.43
N PHE A 217 -2.27 5.11 -10.03
CA PHE A 217 -1.57 6.39 -9.91
C PHE A 217 -0.40 6.38 -10.84
N MET A 218 -0.33 7.41 -11.67
CA MET A 218 0.86 7.71 -12.44
C MET A 218 1.88 8.31 -11.47
N GLY A 219 2.50 7.45 -10.67
CA GLY A 219 3.72 7.81 -9.97
C GLY A 219 4.73 8.23 -11.02
N ARG A 220 5.39 9.37 -10.82
CA ARG A 220 6.69 9.70 -11.42
C ARG A 220 7.74 8.71 -10.91
N SER A 221 7.48 7.43 -11.05
CA SER A 221 8.28 6.34 -10.57
C SER A 221 8.77 5.61 -11.79
N LYS A 222 10.08 5.77 -12.00
CA LYS A 222 10.97 5.01 -12.86
C LYS A 222 11.17 5.60 -14.27
N THR A 223 12.00 6.64 -14.33
CA THR A 223 13.22 6.48 -15.14
C THR A 223 13.87 5.17 -14.65
N THR A 224 14.06 4.23 -15.56
CA THR A 224 14.75 2.96 -15.37
C THR A 224 16.03 3.15 -14.55
N THR A 225 15.91 3.05 -13.24
CA THR A 225 17.04 3.07 -12.32
C THR A 225 17.31 1.61 -12.00
N LYS A 226 18.42 1.12 -12.55
CA LYS A 226 19.05 -0.13 -12.12
C LYS A 226 19.04 -0.19 -10.60
N ASN A 227 18.55 -1.32 -10.08
CA ASN A 227 18.62 -1.75 -8.68
C ASN A 227 17.71 -1.02 -7.70
N GLY A 228 16.55 -1.63 -7.44
CA GLY A 228 15.71 -1.34 -6.28
C GLY A 228 14.69 -2.46 -6.09
N MET A 229 14.96 -3.37 -5.17
CA MET A 229 14.10 -4.51 -4.83
C MET A 229 12.72 -4.01 -4.36
N CYS A 230 11.67 -4.30 -5.11
CA CYS A 230 10.32 -4.32 -4.57
C CYS A 230 10.14 -5.69 -3.90
N GLN A 231 10.22 -5.74 -2.57
CA GLN A 231 9.85 -6.92 -1.80
C GLN A 231 8.32 -7.03 -1.77
N CYS A 232 7.77 -7.97 -2.52
CA CYS A 232 6.42 -8.47 -2.28
C CYS A 232 6.43 -9.22 -0.95
N CYS A 233 5.65 -8.75 0.03
CA CYS A 233 5.38 -9.46 1.29
C CYS A 233 4.59 -10.74 0.99
N ALA A 234 5.28 -11.87 0.79
CA ALA A 234 4.67 -13.19 0.82
C ALA A 234 4.51 -13.62 2.28
N GLY A 235 3.31 -13.44 2.84
CA GLY A 235 2.96 -13.95 4.16
C GLY A 235 2.83 -15.47 4.15
N HIS A 236 3.83 -16.17 4.67
CA HIS A 236 3.70 -17.59 5.02
C HIS A 236 2.98 -17.72 6.38
N ALA A 237 1.70 -18.09 6.35
CA ALA A 237 1.05 -18.69 7.51
C ALA A 237 1.40 -20.19 7.55
N ARG A 238 2.14 -20.64 8.58
CA ARG A 238 2.23 -22.07 8.93
C ARG A 238 1.08 -22.42 9.89
N PRO A 239 0.42 -23.57 9.73
CA PRO A 239 -0.50 -24.06 10.76
C PRO A 239 0.27 -24.68 11.93
N ARG A 240 -0.29 -24.57 13.13
CA ARG A 240 0.01 -25.43 14.28
C ARG A 240 -0.85 -26.68 14.20
#